data_AF-A0A2I0JTD4-F1
#
_entry.id   AF-A0A2I0JTD4-F1
#
_cell.length_a   1.000
_cell.length_b   1.000
_cell.length_c   1.000
_cell.angle_alpha   90.00
_cell.angle_beta   90.00
_cell.angle_gamma   90.00
#
_symmetry.space_group_name_H-M   'P 1'
#
loop_
_entity.id
_entity.type
_entity.pdbx_description
1 polymer ?
#
loop_
_entity_poly.entity_id
_entity_poly.type
_entity_poly.pdbx_seq_one_letter_code
_entity_poly.pdbx_strand_id
1 'polypeptide(L)'
;MAAAVTSRDVQEIVSKLSSDKAKPREEGIRLLNTWLDGERSIAFCNYLAHNTAQLKPNEIPHSETWPFLVTLLIQCASLEVSASKRRSPKLLYAKTLRVVVQRAEDSKFSGCTLPLLSVVKLLFNHIWDISSNVPSFQSEYGLILRHLLTIKDYRFHMRRKIYSSLMLWYMEKVETSLNEKITSLSNPKEEVFRCILTLHSLLENPPGDFPENLREGIVEGFVGIFSAVRDEGKISRKLIECVNMYLLQDGPNLGCLSWKIHESLQQFVFRYWLTSHDRSLKDAFTTYARLQLNLERDIGGESSLMDQLVDVVCKELDQISMSSSGNPRNEVVKDDKVGSLSGAHCNLVELGALVFYKGWL
;
A
#
# COMPACT_ATOMS: atom_id res chain seq x y z
N MET A 1 -5.68 -33.15 21.25
CA MET A 1 -5.38 -33.87 19.99
C MET A 1 -6.23 -33.24 18.91
N ALA A 2 -5.62 -32.44 18.01
CA ALA A 2 -6.34 -31.89 16.87
C ALA A 2 -6.72 -33.04 15.92
N ALA A 3 -7.99 -33.10 15.50
CA ALA A 3 -8.44 -34.09 14.53
C ALA A 3 -7.62 -33.97 13.24
N ALA A 4 -7.13 -35.10 12.73
CA ALA A 4 -6.40 -35.13 11.47
C ALA A 4 -7.32 -34.75 10.31
N VAL A 5 -6.89 -33.81 9.47
CA VAL A 5 -7.63 -33.41 8.27
C VAL A 5 -7.51 -34.49 7.22
N THR A 6 -8.64 -34.89 6.64
CA THR A 6 -8.71 -35.93 5.62
C THR A 6 -9.07 -35.35 4.27
N SER A 7 -8.74 -36.06 3.18
CA SER A 7 -9.19 -35.73 1.82
C SER A 7 -10.71 -35.51 1.74
N ARG A 8 -11.49 -36.32 2.48
CA ARG A 8 -12.97 -36.19 2.53
C ARG A 8 -13.43 -34.82 3.01
N ASP A 9 -12.74 -34.24 3.99
CA ASP A 9 -13.08 -32.91 4.54
C ASP A 9 -12.88 -31.81 3.49
N VAL A 10 -11.79 -31.90 2.72
CA VAL A 10 -11.50 -30.94 1.64
C VAL A 10 -12.46 -31.11 0.47
N GLN A 11 -12.73 -32.35 0.05
CA GLN A 11 -13.68 -32.64 -1.04
C GLN A 11 -15.11 -32.18 -0.68
N GLU A 12 -15.53 -32.27 0.59
CA GLU A 12 -16.83 -31.72 1.01
C GLU A 12 -16.89 -30.20 0.77
N ILE A 13 -15.86 -29.46 1.17
CA ILE A 13 -15.78 -28.01 0.94
C ILE A 13 -15.82 -27.70 -0.55
N VAL A 14 -14.98 -28.38 -1.33
CA VAL A 14 -14.88 -28.18 -2.79
C VAL A 14 -16.22 -28.46 -3.46
N SER A 15 -16.87 -29.58 -3.15
CA SER A 15 -18.15 -29.95 -3.76
C SER A 15 -19.25 -28.91 -3.50
N LYS A 16 -19.29 -28.32 -2.29
CA LYS A 16 -20.24 -27.25 -1.95
C LYS A 16 -19.92 -25.95 -2.66
N LEU A 17 -18.65 -25.56 -2.72
CA LEU A 17 -18.20 -24.34 -3.39
C LEU A 17 -18.36 -24.40 -4.92
N SER A 18 -18.19 -25.58 -5.53
CA SER A 18 -18.40 -25.81 -6.96
C SER A 18 -19.87 -25.89 -7.38
N SER A 19 -20.82 -25.79 -6.45
CA SER A 19 -22.24 -25.87 -6.77
C SER A 19 -22.73 -24.65 -7.57
N ASP A 20 -23.58 -24.87 -8.57
CA ASP A 20 -24.27 -23.77 -9.29
C ASP A 20 -25.33 -23.07 -8.44
N LYS A 21 -25.75 -23.67 -7.32
CA LYS A 21 -26.78 -23.12 -6.43
C LYS A 21 -26.15 -22.20 -5.38
N ALA A 22 -26.75 -21.02 -5.17
CA ALA A 22 -26.23 -20.03 -4.22
C ALA A 22 -26.21 -20.50 -2.76
N LYS A 23 -27.22 -21.26 -2.31
CA LYS A 23 -27.31 -21.76 -0.93
C LYS A 23 -26.16 -22.74 -0.59
N PRO A 24 -25.94 -23.83 -1.35
CA PRO A 24 -24.78 -24.71 -1.14
C PRO A 24 -23.44 -24.00 -1.17
N ARG A 25 -23.22 -23.04 -2.08
CA ARG A 25 -21.97 -22.25 -2.10
C ARG A 25 -21.76 -21.47 -0.81
N GLU A 26 -22.80 -20.81 -0.31
CA GLU A 26 -22.73 -20.09 0.95
C GLU A 26 -22.43 -21.01 2.14
N GLU A 27 -23.03 -22.19 2.18
CA GLU A 27 -22.71 -23.22 3.17
C GLU A 27 -21.25 -23.70 3.04
N GLY A 28 -20.75 -23.86 1.82
CA GLY A 28 -19.35 -24.16 1.53
C GLY A 28 -18.39 -23.09 2.07
N ILE A 29 -18.72 -21.80 1.88
CA ILE A 29 -17.95 -20.67 2.43
C ILE A 29 -17.96 -20.68 3.96
N ARG A 30 -19.10 -20.95 4.60
CA ARG A 30 -19.19 -21.04 6.07
C ARG A 30 -18.41 -22.23 6.61
N LEU A 31 -18.47 -23.37 5.93
CA LEU A 31 -17.70 -24.57 6.29
C LEU A 31 -16.20 -24.32 6.16
N LEU A 32 -15.76 -23.65 5.09
CA LEU A 32 -14.36 -23.28 4.93
C LEU A 32 -13.88 -22.33 6.03
N ASN A 33 -14.66 -21.29 6.37
CA ASN A 33 -14.30 -20.39 7.47
C ASN A 33 -14.22 -21.10 8.82
N THR A 34 -15.10 -22.07 9.04
CA THR A 34 -15.05 -22.96 10.22
C THR A 34 -13.68 -23.65 10.28
N TRP A 35 -13.20 -24.23 9.18
CA TRP A 35 -11.87 -24.86 9.11
C TRP A 35 -10.69 -23.89 9.25
N LEU A 36 -10.83 -22.65 8.76
CA LEU A 36 -9.79 -21.62 8.84
C LEU A 36 -9.70 -20.94 10.22
N ASP A 37 -10.62 -21.26 11.13
CA ASP A 37 -10.68 -20.70 12.48
C ASP A 37 -10.15 -21.66 13.56
N GLY A 38 -9.56 -21.10 14.61
CA GLY A 38 -9.02 -21.81 15.77
C GLY A 38 -7.82 -22.72 15.47
N GLU A 39 -7.56 -23.65 16.39
CA GLU A 39 -6.38 -24.54 16.36
C GLU A 39 -6.38 -25.52 15.17
N ARG A 40 -7.55 -25.96 14.73
CA ARG A 40 -7.69 -26.85 13.56
C ARG A 40 -7.24 -26.22 12.25
N SER A 41 -7.18 -24.88 12.19
CA SER A 41 -6.72 -24.15 11.00
C SER A 41 -5.29 -24.50 10.63
N ILE A 42 -4.44 -24.81 11.62
CA ILE A 42 -3.04 -25.20 11.40
C ILE A 42 -2.98 -26.52 10.64
N ALA A 43 -3.72 -27.53 11.09
CA ALA A 43 -3.75 -28.85 10.45
C ALA A 43 -4.32 -28.77 9.02
N PHE A 44 -5.37 -27.97 8.81
CA PHE A 44 -5.98 -27.76 7.50
C PHE A 44 -5.05 -27.04 6.52
N CYS A 45 -4.39 -25.96 6.97
CA CYS A 45 -3.44 -25.22 6.14
C CYS A 45 -2.20 -26.07 5.79
N ASN A 46 -1.68 -26.85 6.73
CA ASN A 46 -0.57 -27.79 6.50
C ASN A 46 -0.94 -28.86 5.46
N TYR A 47 -2.15 -29.40 5.52
CA TYR A 47 -2.63 -30.38 4.55
C TYR A 47 -2.64 -29.80 3.11
N LEU A 48 -3.24 -28.62 2.92
CA LEU A 48 -3.26 -27.95 1.62
C LEU A 48 -1.86 -27.55 1.14
N ALA A 49 -0.99 -27.09 2.04
CA ALA A 49 0.37 -26.70 1.69
C ALA A 49 1.22 -27.90 1.28
N HIS A 50 1.08 -29.03 1.98
CA HIS A 50 1.76 -30.28 1.63
C HIS A 50 1.37 -30.75 0.22
N ASN A 51 0.07 -30.79 -0.07
CA ASN A 51 -0.43 -31.17 -1.39
C ASN A 51 0.00 -30.19 -2.48
N THR A 52 -0.01 -28.88 -2.17
CA THR A 52 0.46 -27.85 -3.11
C THR A 52 1.96 -28.01 -3.41
N ALA A 53 2.77 -28.40 -2.43
CA ALA A 53 4.19 -28.64 -2.61
C ALA A 53 4.51 -29.89 -3.46
N GLN A 54 3.59 -30.83 -3.56
CA GLN A 54 3.74 -32.01 -4.42
C GLN A 54 3.43 -31.73 -5.90
N LEU A 55 2.84 -30.58 -6.22
CA LEU A 55 2.54 -30.20 -7.61
C LEU A 55 3.83 -30.05 -8.42
N LYS A 56 3.88 -30.68 -9.59
CA LYS A 56 4.97 -30.45 -10.53
C LYS A 56 4.85 -29.08 -11.19
N PRO A 57 5.96 -28.47 -11.63
CA PRO A 57 5.91 -27.26 -12.45
C PRO A 57 5.02 -27.49 -13.68
N ASN A 58 4.03 -26.62 -13.90
CA ASN A 58 3.01 -26.67 -14.96
C ASN A 58 1.92 -27.76 -14.83
N GLU A 59 1.83 -28.44 -13.69
CA GLU A 59 0.71 -29.33 -13.42
C GLU A 59 -0.58 -28.53 -13.15
N ILE A 60 -1.72 -29.05 -13.60
CA ILE A 60 -3.02 -28.44 -13.32
C ILE A 60 -3.31 -28.63 -11.83
N PRO A 61 -3.59 -27.56 -11.07
CA PRO A 61 -3.89 -27.70 -9.65
C PRO A 61 -5.11 -28.59 -9.41
N HIS A 62 -4.94 -29.66 -8.63
CA HIS A 62 -6.04 -30.54 -8.25
C HIS A 62 -6.79 -29.98 -7.03
N SER A 63 -7.94 -30.59 -6.70
CA SER A 63 -8.93 -30.02 -5.77
C SER A 63 -8.47 -29.79 -4.33
N GLU A 64 -7.32 -30.34 -3.93
CA GLU A 64 -6.79 -30.27 -2.57
C GLU A 64 -5.56 -29.38 -2.45
N THR A 65 -5.49 -28.34 -3.29
CA THR A 65 -4.34 -27.42 -3.37
C THR A 65 -4.78 -25.97 -3.20
N TRP A 66 -3.86 -25.11 -2.77
CA TRP A 66 -4.12 -23.67 -2.63
C TRP A 66 -4.57 -22.99 -3.93
N PRO A 67 -3.90 -23.20 -5.09
CA PRO A 67 -4.32 -22.56 -6.33
C PRO A 67 -5.74 -22.94 -6.75
N PHE A 68 -6.12 -24.21 -6.58
CA PHE A 68 -7.46 -24.66 -6.93
C PHE A 68 -8.51 -23.99 -6.03
N LEU A 69 -8.28 -23.98 -4.72
CA LEU A 69 -9.18 -23.34 -3.76
C LEU A 69 -9.33 -21.84 -4.05
N VAL A 70 -8.24 -21.13 -4.34
CA VAL A 70 -8.27 -19.71 -4.71
C VAL A 70 -9.07 -19.49 -6.00
N THR A 71 -8.85 -20.32 -7.03
CA THR A 71 -9.61 -20.25 -8.29
C THR A 71 -11.11 -20.43 -8.06
N LEU A 72 -11.47 -21.39 -7.21
CA LEU A 72 -12.86 -21.68 -6.87
C LEU A 72 -13.51 -20.52 -6.09
N LEU A 73 -12.78 -19.89 -5.18
CA LEU A 73 -13.25 -18.73 -4.42
C LEU A 73 -13.40 -17.47 -5.30
N ILE A 74 -12.52 -17.28 -6.28
CA ILE A 74 -12.66 -16.25 -7.33
C ILE A 74 -14.00 -16.44 -8.05
N GLN A 75 -14.26 -17.65 -8.54
CA GLN A 75 -15.53 -17.97 -9.22
C GLN A 75 -16.75 -17.74 -8.31
N CYS A 76 -16.68 -18.18 -7.05
CA CYS A 76 -17.74 -17.96 -6.08
C CYS A 76 -18.05 -16.47 -5.87
N ALA A 77 -17.00 -15.64 -5.76
CA ALA A 77 -17.15 -14.20 -5.62
C ALA A 77 -17.79 -13.57 -6.87
N SER A 78 -17.34 -13.93 -8.07
CA SER A 78 -17.94 -13.44 -9.33
C SER A 78 -19.41 -13.85 -9.47
N LEU A 79 -19.76 -15.07 -9.08
CA LEU A 79 -21.14 -15.56 -9.09
C LEU A 79 -22.02 -14.81 -8.07
N GLU A 80 -21.52 -14.52 -6.88
CA GLU A 80 -22.26 -13.72 -5.89
C GLU A 80 -22.49 -12.29 -6.37
N VAL A 81 -21.47 -11.66 -6.99
CA VAL A 81 -21.57 -10.31 -7.55
C VAL A 81 -22.59 -10.27 -8.68
N SER A 82 -22.51 -11.21 -9.64
CA SER A 82 -23.44 -11.28 -10.76
C SER A 82 -24.88 -11.59 -10.36
N ALA A 83 -25.08 -12.38 -9.30
CA ALA A 83 -26.40 -12.66 -8.73
C ALA A 83 -26.98 -11.48 -7.94
N SER A 84 -26.13 -10.59 -7.43
CA SER A 84 -26.53 -9.50 -6.52
C SER A 84 -26.80 -8.18 -7.24
N LYS A 85 -27.29 -8.17 -8.49
CA LYS A 85 -27.57 -6.90 -9.22
C LYS A 85 -28.50 -5.92 -8.48
N ARG A 86 -29.37 -6.40 -7.59
CA ARG A 86 -30.35 -5.59 -6.83
C ARG A 86 -29.99 -5.39 -5.35
N ARG A 87 -28.91 -6.01 -4.85
CA ARG A 87 -28.52 -5.98 -3.42
C ARG A 87 -27.01 -5.89 -3.29
N SER A 88 -26.48 -5.48 -2.14
CA SER A 88 -25.03 -5.57 -1.95
C SER A 88 -24.58 -7.05 -1.92
N PRO A 89 -23.49 -7.41 -2.64
CA PRO A 89 -22.90 -8.73 -2.55
C PRO A 89 -22.46 -9.05 -1.11
N LYS A 90 -22.63 -10.31 -0.69
CA LYS A 90 -22.24 -10.74 0.66
C LYS A 90 -20.73 -10.60 0.88
N LEU A 91 -20.34 -9.75 1.83
CA LEU A 91 -18.93 -9.47 2.18
C LEU A 91 -18.12 -10.72 2.59
N LEU A 92 -18.81 -11.76 3.07
CA LEU A 92 -18.19 -13.01 3.50
C LEU A 92 -17.31 -13.65 2.40
N TYR A 93 -17.71 -13.55 1.12
CA TYR A 93 -16.92 -14.10 0.01
C TYR A 93 -15.56 -13.40 -0.12
N ALA A 94 -15.54 -12.07 -0.06
CA ALA A 94 -14.31 -11.28 -0.12
C ALA A 94 -13.40 -11.54 1.08
N LYS A 95 -13.98 -11.58 2.30
CA LYS A 95 -13.24 -11.91 3.54
C LYS A 95 -12.61 -13.29 3.49
N THR A 96 -13.35 -14.29 3.01
CA THR A 96 -12.86 -15.67 2.92
C THR A 96 -11.72 -15.77 1.92
N LEU A 97 -11.86 -15.15 0.74
CA LEU A 97 -10.78 -15.09 -0.25
C LEU A 97 -9.53 -14.43 0.33
N ARG A 98 -9.68 -13.31 1.06
CA ARG A 98 -8.55 -12.64 1.73
C ARG A 98 -7.83 -13.58 2.70
N VAL A 99 -8.57 -14.24 3.60
CA VAL A 99 -7.97 -15.14 4.59
C VAL A 99 -7.25 -16.30 3.89
N VAL A 100 -7.86 -16.90 2.87
CA VAL A 100 -7.24 -18.02 2.13
C VAL A 100 -5.95 -17.58 1.44
N VAL A 101 -5.92 -16.43 0.76
CA VAL A 101 -4.71 -15.92 0.11
C VAL A 101 -3.61 -15.67 1.14
N GLN A 102 -3.94 -15.06 2.29
CA GLN A 102 -2.97 -14.81 3.36
C GLN A 102 -2.44 -16.09 4.00
N ARG A 103 -3.28 -17.13 4.14
CA ARG A 103 -2.87 -18.42 4.71
C ARG A 103 -2.03 -19.25 3.74
N ALA A 104 -2.29 -19.15 2.43
CA ALA A 104 -1.48 -19.81 1.42
C ALA A 104 -0.03 -19.31 1.45
N GLU A 105 0.17 -18.00 1.68
CA GLU A 105 1.50 -17.36 1.72
C GLU A 105 2.12 -17.29 3.13
N ASP A 106 1.48 -17.86 4.15
CA ASP A 106 2.04 -17.86 5.51
C ASP A 106 3.23 -18.83 5.56
N SER A 107 4.41 -18.26 5.83
CA SER A 107 5.68 -18.99 6.02
C SER A 107 5.61 -20.14 7.02
N LYS A 108 4.63 -20.15 7.93
CA LYS A 108 4.45 -21.22 8.92
C LYS A 108 4.01 -22.56 8.32
N PHE A 109 3.37 -22.52 7.14
CA PHE A 109 2.76 -23.71 6.54
C PHE A 109 3.46 -24.14 5.25
N SER A 110 4.38 -23.34 4.69
CA SER A 110 4.88 -23.56 3.34
C SER A 110 6.09 -24.51 3.28
N GLY A 111 5.96 -25.56 2.46
CA GLY A 111 7.08 -26.35 1.92
C GLY A 111 7.36 -26.05 0.44
N CYS A 112 6.63 -25.07 -0.14
CA CYS A 112 6.68 -24.67 -1.54
C CYS A 112 6.94 -23.17 -1.63
N THR A 113 7.88 -22.76 -2.49
CA THR A 113 8.09 -21.35 -2.83
C THR A 113 7.01 -20.92 -3.82
N LEU A 114 6.24 -19.89 -3.48
CA LEU A 114 5.21 -19.28 -4.36
C LEU A 114 4.00 -20.18 -4.66
N PRO A 115 3.23 -20.59 -3.62
CA PRO A 115 2.13 -21.53 -3.77
C PRO A 115 0.99 -21.05 -4.68
N LEU A 116 0.86 -19.76 -4.94
CA LEU A 116 -0.19 -19.17 -5.78
C LEU A 116 0.29 -18.75 -7.18
N LEU A 117 1.52 -19.09 -7.57
CA LEU A 117 2.12 -18.66 -8.84
C LEU A 117 1.25 -18.94 -10.06
N SER A 118 0.61 -20.12 -10.12
CA SER A 118 -0.23 -20.53 -11.26
C SER A 118 -1.53 -19.73 -11.38
N VAL A 119 -1.99 -19.09 -10.32
CA VAL A 119 -3.29 -18.38 -10.26
C VAL A 119 -3.16 -16.89 -10.00
N VAL A 120 -1.97 -16.39 -9.67
CA VAL A 120 -1.78 -14.98 -9.28
C VAL A 120 -2.19 -13.99 -10.39
N LYS A 121 -1.94 -14.35 -11.66
CA LYS A 121 -2.38 -13.55 -12.81
C LYS A 121 -3.91 -13.46 -12.88
N LEU A 122 -4.61 -14.56 -12.63
CA LEU A 122 -6.07 -14.59 -12.56
C LEU A 122 -6.56 -13.72 -11.39
N LEU A 123 -5.90 -13.83 -10.24
CA LEU A 123 -6.22 -13.07 -9.03
C LEU A 123 -6.08 -11.56 -9.25
N PHE A 124 -5.01 -11.08 -9.91
CA PHE A 124 -4.89 -9.66 -10.26
C PHE A 124 -5.98 -9.16 -11.21
N ASN A 125 -6.33 -9.92 -12.24
CA ASN A 125 -7.44 -9.56 -13.15
C ASN A 125 -8.75 -9.42 -12.36
N HIS A 126 -9.04 -10.40 -11.50
CA HIS A 126 -10.24 -10.44 -10.68
C HIS A 126 -10.27 -9.29 -9.66
N ILE A 127 -9.13 -8.97 -9.04
CA ILE A 127 -9.05 -7.86 -8.09
C ILE A 127 -9.43 -6.55 -8.77
N TRP A 128 -8.90 -6.29 -9.96
CA TRP A 128 -9.22 -5.11 -10.74
C TRP A 128 -10.72 -5.06 -11.11
N ASP A 129 -11.23 -6.13 -11.73
CA ASP A 129 -12.61 -6.20 -12.22
C ASP A 129 -13.65 -6.00 -11.12
N ILE A 130 -13.43 -6.56 -9.93
CA ILE A 130 -14.35 -6.41 -8.81
C ILE A 130 -14.17 -5.07 -8.09
N SER A 131 -12.93 -4.59 -7.90
CA SER A 131 -12.70 -3.35 -7.14
C SER A 131 -13.26 -2.13 -7.84
N SER A 132 -13.23 -2.09 -9.17
CA SER A 132 -13.81 -1.00 -9.96
C SER A 132 -15.33 -0.95 -9.89
N ASN A 133 -16.01 -2.09 -9.65
CA ASN A 133 -17.46 -2.22 -9.80
C ASN A 133 -18.22 -2.45 -8.48
N VAL A 134 -17.56 -2.93 -7.42
CA VAL A 134 -18.22 -3.41 -6.20
C VAL A 134 -17.62 -2.75 -4.94
N PRO A 135 -18.19 -1.62 -4.47
CA PRO A 135 -17.69 -0.89 -3.31
C PRO A 135 -17.54 -1.74 -2.04
N SER A 136 -18.49 -2.64 -1.79
CA SER A 136 -18.46 -3.49 -0.58
C SER A 136 -17.23 -4.38 -0.48
N PHE A 137 -16.59 -4.74 -1.59
CA PHE A 137 -15.44 -5.66 -1.61
C PHE A 137 -14.09 -4.94 -1.58
N GLN A 138 -14.06 -3.64 -1.86
CA GLN A 138 -12.82 -2.87 -2.08
C GLN A 138 -11.84 -2.92 -0.90
N SER A 139 -12.34 -2.83 0.34
CA SER A 139 -11.47 -2.86 1.52
C SER A 139 -10.74 -4.20 1.70
N GLU A 140 -11.44 -5.31 1.43
CA GLU A 140 -10.89 -6.66 1.49
C GLU A 140 -9.92 -6.91 0.33
N TYR A 141 -10.28 -6.46 -0.87
CA TYR A 141 -9.46 -6.64 -2.07
C TYR A 141 -8.19 -5.79 -2.04
N GLY A 142 -8.25 -4.59 -1.43
CA GLY A 142 -7.05 -3.79 -1.16
C GLY A 142 -6.09 -4.46 -0.17
N LEU A 143 -6.59 -5.26 0.79
CA LEU A 143 -5.73 -6.07 1.66
C LEU A 143 -5.06 -7.21 0.90
N ILE A 144 -5.81 -7.89 0.03
CA ILE A 144 -5.27 -8.94 -0.85
C ILE A 144 -4.18 -8.35 -1.75
N LEU A 145 -4.48 -7.24 -2.44
CA LEU A 145 -3.56 -6.60 -3.36
C LEU A 145 -2.24 -6.23 -2.70
N ARG A 146 -2.28 -5.55 -1.55
CA ARG A 146 -1.07 -5.20 -0.79
C ARG A 146 -0.24 -6.42 -0.43
N HIS A 147 -0.88 -7.50 -0.01
CA HIS A 147 -0.18 -8.72 0.34
C HIS A 147 0.51 -9.36 -0.87
N LEU A 148 -0.16 -9.43 -2.02
CA LEU A 148 0.44 -9.96 -3.25
C LEU A 148 1.61 -9.09 -3.75
N LEU A 149 1.50 -7.76 -3.62
CA LEU A 149 2.54 -6.83 -4.06
C LEU A 149 3.82 -6.92 -3.23
N THR A 150 3.77 -7.41 -1.98
CA THR A 150 5.00 -7.63 -1.19
C THR A 150 5.88 -8.76 -1.74
N ILE A 151 5.32 -9.66 -2.55
CA ILE A 151 6.02 -10.83 -3.07
C ILE A 151 6.55 -10.51 -4.47
N LYS A 152 7.88 -10.38 -4.60
CA LYS A 152 8.53 -9.89 -5.84
C LYS A 152 8.13 -10.68 -7.09
N ASP A 153 8.10 -12.00 -7.00
CA ASP A 153 7.79 -12.87 -8.15
C ASP A 153 6.36 -12.69 -8.65
N TYR A 154 5.40 -12.48 -7.75
CA TYR A 154 4.01 -12.22 -8.12
C TYR A 154 3.83 -10.93 -8.89
N ARG A 155 4.60 -9.89 -8.56
CA ARG A 155 4.51 -8.58 -9.25
C ARG A 155 4.72 -8.73 -10.75
N PHE A 156 5.66 -9.55 -11.20
CA PHE A 156 5.94 -9.75 -12.62
C PHE A 156 4.78 -10.38 -13.41
N HIS A 157 3.85 -11.05 -12.73
CA HIS A 157 2.65 -11.61 -13.37
C HIS A 157 1.51 -10.59 -13.52
N MET A 158 1.64 -9.40 -12.93
CA MET A 158 0.67 -8.33 -13.08
C MET A 158 0.86 -7.66 -14.44
N ARG A 159 -0.18 -7.69 -15.28
CA ARG A 159 -0.14 -7.04 -16.61
C ARG A 159 -0.02 -5.53 -16.44
N ARG A 160 0.84 -4.89 -17.25
CA ARG A 160 1.00 -3.41 -17.30
C ARG A 160 -0.32 -2.65 -17.31
N LYS A 161 -1.28 -3.06 -18.15
CA LYS A 161 -2.63 -2.44 -18.21
C LYS A 161 -3.35 -2.47 -16.86
N ILE A 162 -3.34 -3.61 -16.17
CA ILE A 162 -4.03 -3.78 -14.87
C ILE A 162 -3.38 -2.91 -13.81
N TYR A 163 -2.04 -2.88 -13.78
CA TYR A 163 -1.29 -2.01 -12.89
C TYR A 163 -1.60 -0.54 -13.13
N SER A 164 -1.51 -0.07 -14.38
CA SER A 164 -1.86 1.31 -14.74
C SER A 164 -3.28 1.66 -14.34
N SER A 165 -4.24 0.78 -14.61
CA SER A 165 -5.64 1.01 -14.26
C SER A 165 -5.88 1.05 -12.75
N LEU A 166 -5.28 0.14 -11.98
CA LEU A 166 -5.37 0.16 -10.50
C LEU A 166 -4.75 1.42 -9.93
N MET A 167 -3.59 1.84 -10.43
CA MET A 167 -2.90 3.05 -9.98
C MET A 167 -3.78 4.29 -10.14
N LEU A 168 -4.28 4.53 -11.35
CA LEU A 168 -5.13 5.70 -11.64
C LEU A 168 -6.44 5.64 -10.85
N TRP A 169 -7.04 4.46 -10.74
CA TRP A 169 -8.27 4.29 -9.97
C TRP A 169 -8.09 4.58 -8.48
N TYR A 170 -6.98 4.14 -7.87
CA TYR A 170 -6.70 4.47 -6.46
C TYR A 170 -6.38 5.95 -6.27
N MET A 171 -5.73 6.62 -7.24
CA MET A 171 -5.52 8.07 -7.21
C MET A 171 -6.87 8.82 -7.21
N GLU A 172 -7.72 8.53 -8.19
CA GLU A 172 -9.05 9.13 -8.33
C GLU A 172 -9.92 8.85 -7.10
N LYS A 173 -9.88 7.62 -6.57
CA LYS A 173 -10.62 7.26 -5.36
C LYS A 173 -10.16 8.08 -4.15
N VAL A 174 -8.86 8.27 -3.97
CA VAL A 174 -8.33 9.07 -2.85
C VAL A 174 -8.74 10.53 -3.01
N GLU A 175 -8.64 11.10 -4.20
CA GLU A 175 -9.06 12.47 -4.48
C GLU A 175 -10.55 12.70 -4.18
N THR A 176 -11.42 11.86 -4.75
CA THR A 176 -12.87 11.95 -4.55
C THR A 176 -13.25 11.79 -3.09
N SER A 177 -12.66 10.83 -2.38
CA SER A 177 -12.96 10.57 -0.97
C SER A 177 -12.45 11.67 -0.02
N LEU A 178 -11.47 12.49 -0.44
CA LEU A 178 -11.04 13.68 0.32
C LEU A 178 -12.00 14.86 0.13
N ASN A 179 -12.62 14.97 -1.05
CA ASN A 179 -13.59 16.01 -1.38
C ASN A 179 -15.00 15.72 -0.85
N GLU A 180 -15.34 14.46 -0.62
CA GLU A 180 -16.63 14.05 -0.08
C GLU A 180 -16.86 14.64 1.32
N LYS A 181 -17.90 15.45 1.46
CA LYS A 181 -18.38 15.91 2.77
C LYS A 181 -18.79 14.69 3.58
N ILE A 182 -18.15 14.51 4.74
CA ILE A 182 -18.39 13.41 5.68
C ILE A 182 -19.90 13.33 5.97
N THR A 183 -20.59 12.41 5.29
CA THR A 183 -21.97 12.06 5.62
C THR A 183 -21.91 10.88 6.58
N SER A 184 -22.41 11.11 7.79
CA SER A 184 -22.27 10.22 8.94
C SER A 184 -22.99 8.89 8.71
N LEU A 185 -22.24 7.80 8.56
CA LEU A 185 -22.67 6.40 8.77
C LEU A 185 -21.47 5.40 8.70
N SER A 186 -20.34 5.80 8.12
CA SER A 186 -19.05 5.09 8.17
C SER A 186 -17.97 6.00 8.79
N ASN A 187 -16.78 5.48 9.13
CA ASN A 187 -15.61 6.31 9.43
C ASN A 187 -14.84 6.56 8.11
N PRO A 188 -15.23 7.56 7.29
CA PRO A 188 -14.67 7.73 5.95
C PRO A 188 -13.16 7.93 5.98
N LYS A 189 -12.62 8.56 7.05
CA LYS A 189 -11.19 8.79 7.21
C LYS A 189 -10.37 7.49 7.27
N GLU A 190 -10.90 6.43 7.89
CA GLU A 190 -10.23 5.14 7.91
C GLU A 190 -10.24 4.44 6.55
N GLU A 191 -11.34 4.55 5.81
CA GLU A 191 -11.42 3.96 4.48
C GLU A 191 -10.49 4.68 3.50
N VAL A 192 -10.49 6.02 3.52
CA VAL A 192 -9.51 6.85 2.79
C VAL A 192 -8.10 6.42 3.12
N PHE A 193 -7.78 6.28 4.41
CA PHE A 193 -6.45 5.87 4.82
C PHE A 193 -6.08 4.47 4.29
N ARG A 194 -7.01 3.50 4.29
CA ARG A 194 -6.77 2.17 3.71
C ARG A 194 -6.56 2.22 2.19
N CYS A 195 -7.24 3.12 1.49
CA CYS A 195 -7.01 3.36 0.05
C CYS A 195 -5.61 3.94 -0.18
N ILE A 196 -5.20 4.94 0.61
CA ILE A 196 -3.85 5.53 0.55
C ILE A 196 -2.78 4.48 0.83
N LEU A 197 -2.98 3.59 1.80
CA LEU A 197 -2.03 2.49 2.05
C LEU A 197 -1.90 1.55 0.85
N THR A 198 -2.97 1.34 0.09
CA THR A 198 -2.94 0.50 -1.10
C THR A 198 -2.25 1.21 -2.26
N LEU A 199 -2.53 2.51 -2.44
CA LEU A 199 -1.81 3.37 -3.38
C LEU A 199 -0.30 3.38 -3.09
N HIS A 200 0.09 3.56 -1.83
CA HIS A 200 1.50 3.50 -1.41
C HIS A 200 2.15 2.17 -1.80
N SER A 201 1.46 1.05 -1.54
CA SER A 201 1.98 -0.29 -1.87
C SER A 201 2.18 -0.48 -3.38
N LEU A 202 1.30 0.09 -4.21
CA LEU A 202 1.46 0.08 -5.67
C LEU A 202 2.68 0.90 -6.12
N LEU A 203 2.90 2.07 -5.52
CA LEU A 203 4.06 2.94 -5.82
C LEU A 203 5.39 2.33 -5.36
N GLU A 204 5.38 1.69 -4.19
CA GLU A 204 6.56 1.04 -3.59
C GLU A 204 6.94 -0.26 -4.32
N ASN A 205 5.96 -0.96 -4.88
CA ASN A 205 6.13 -2.30 -5.45
C ASN A 205 5.59 -2.39 -6.89
N PRO A 206 6.10 -1.60 -7.84
CA PRO A 206 5.65 -1.69 -9.22
C PRO A 206 6.09 -3.03 -9.85
N PRO A 207 5.35 -3.56 -10.85
CA PRO A 207 5.71 -4.79 -11.56
C PRO A 207 6.92 -4.65 -12.49
N GLY A 208 7.35 -3.41 -12.74
CA GLY A 208 8.48 -3.01 -13.58
C GLY A 208 8.51 -1.48 -13.63
N ASP A 209 9.16 -0.91 -14.65
CA ASP A 209 9.22 0.55 -14.80
C ASP A 209 7.84 1.17 -15.00
N PHE A 210 7.69 2.43 -14.59
CA PHE A 210 6.46 3.18 -14.80
C PHE A 210 6.26 3.46 -16.28
N PRO A 211 5.11 3.05 -16.85
CA PRO A 211 4.72 3.39 -18.22
C PRO A 211 4.76 4.91 -18.45
N GLU A 212 5.33 5.39 -19.56
CA GLU A 212 5.33 6.83 -19.90
C GLU A 212 3.92 7.43 -19.85
N ASN A 213 2.95 6.73 -20.43
CA ASN A 213 1.54 7.12 -20.45
C ASN A 213 0.86 7.08 -19.06
N LEU A 214 1.48 6.44 -18.06
CA LEU A 214 0.99 6.43 -16.68
C LEU A 214 1.58 7.58 -15.86
N ARG A 215 2.79 8.05 -16.19
CA ARG A 215 3.50 9.08 -15.41
C ARG A 215 2.70 10.37 -15.29
N GLU A 216 2.15 10.83 -16.40
CA GLU A 216 1.32 12.04 -16.44
C GLU A 216 0.07 11.87 -15.57
N GLY A 217 -0.64 10.75 -15.69
CA GLY A 217 -1.82 10.49 -14.85
C GLY A 217 -1.53 10.33 -13.36
N ILE A 218 -0.35 9.81 -12.97
CA ILE A 218 0.09 9.80 -11.57
C ILE A 218 0.33 11.23 -11.06
N VAL A 219 0.97 12.08 -11.87
CA VAL A 219 1.25 13.48 -11.53
C VAL A 219 -0.05 14.27 -11.40
N GLU A 220 -0.97 14.12 -12.36
CA GLU A 220 -2.31 14.71 -12.29
C GLU A 220 -3.07 14.25 -11.06
N GLY A 221 -3.01 12.95 -10.73
CA GLY A 221 -3.60 12.39 -9.51
C GLY A 221 -3.04 13.03 -8.24
N PHE A 222 -1.72 13.23 -8.13
CA PHE A 222 -1.14 13.94 -6.99
C PHE A 222 -1.57 15.40 -6.91
N VAL A 223 -1.60 16.11 -8.04
CA VAL A 223 -2.07 17.50 -8.10
C VAL A 223 -3.53 17.58 -7.63
N GLY A 224 -4.40 16.69 -8.12
CA GLY A 224 -5.80 16.57 -7.69
C GLY A 224 -5.93 16.31 -6.19
N ILE A 225 -5.21 15.32 -5.66
CA ILE A 225 -5.21 14.98 -4.23
C ILE A 225 -4.77 16.18 -3.37
N PHE A 226 -3.64 16.81 -3.68
CA PHE A 226 -3.13 17.92 -2.86
C PHE A 226 -3.94 19.22 -3.02
N SER A 227 -4.71 19.36 -4.11
CA SER A 227 -5.73 20.40 -4.23
C SER A 227 -6.90 20.21 -3.25
N ALA A 228 -7.13 18.98 -2.75
CA ALA A 228 -8.18 18.63 -1.80
C ALA A 228 -7.69 18.58 -0.33
N VAL A 229 -6.40 18.33 -0.10
CA VAL A 229 -5.82 18.30 1.26
C VAL A 229 -5.86 19.70 1.90
N ARG A 230 -6.34 19.78 3.14
CA ARG A 230 -6.44 21.04 3.91
C ARG A 230 -5.64 21.01 5.19
N ASP A 231 -5.65 19.89 5.90
CA ASP A 231 -5.12 19.77 7.26
C ASP A 231 -3.95 18.78 7.36
N GLU A 232 -3.08 19.01 8.35
CA GLU A 232 -2.06 18.05 8.75
C GLU A 232 -2.63 16.86 9.52
N GLY A 233 -1.97 15.72 9.43
CA GLY A 233 -2.30 14.52 10.18
C GLY A 233 -1.88 13.24 9.48
N LYS A 234 -2.43 12.11 9.95
CA LYS A 234 -2.07 10.78 9.48
C LYS A 234 -2.28 10.56 7.97
N ILE A 235 -3.31 11.18 7.39
CA ILE A 235 -3.62 11.10 5.96
C ILE A 235 -2.57 11.87 5.14
N SER A 236 -2.37 13.16 5.42
CA SER A 236 -1.41 13.99 4.69
C SER A 236 0.03 13.48 4.85
N ARG A 237 0.41 12.99 6.03
CA ARG A 237 1.69 12.30 6.23
C ARG A 237 1.90 11.15 5.25
N LYS A 238 0.92 10.23 5.17
CA LYS A 238 1.02 9.08 4.27
C LYS A 238 0.98 9.48 2.79
N LEU A 239 0.28 10.56 2.43
CA LEU A 239 0.28 11.11 1.08
C LEU A 239 1.65 11.67 0.68
N ILE A 240 2.32 12.39 1.59
CA ILE A 240 3.70 12.87 1.35
C ILE A 240 4.65 11.68 1.20
N GLU A 241 4.49 10.62 2.00
CA GLU A 241 5.25 9.37 1.81
C GLU A 241 5.01 8.74 0.43
N CYS A 242 3.77 8.76 -0.10
CA CYS A 242 3.49 8.31 -1.46
C CYS A 242 4.23 9.14 -2.51
N VAL A 243 4.25 10.47 -2.37
CA VAL A 243 4.99 11.37 -3.28
C VAL A 243 6.48 11.07 -3.21
N ASN A 244 7.05 10.96 -2.01
CA ASN A 244 8.46 10.61 -1.82
C ASN A 244 8.80 9.27 -2.47
N MET A 245 7.94 8.27 -2.31
CA MET A 245 8.13 6.96 -2.92
C MET A 245 8.15 7.07 -4.46
N TYR A 246 7.21 7.83 -5.04
CA TYR A 246 7.17 8.01 -6.49
C TYR A 246 8.40 8.76 -7.03
N LEU A 247 8.78 9.87 -6.39
CA LEU A 247 9.96 10.65 -6.78
C LEU A 247 11.26 9.85 -6.60
N LEU A 248 11.35 8.99 -5.58
CA LEU A 248 12.49 8.11 -5.38
C LEU A 248 12.60 7.05 -6.47
N GLN A 249 11.48 6.46 -6.89
CA GLN A 249 11.45 5.37 -7.86
C GLN A 249 11.59 5.85 -9.32
N ASP A 250 10.93 6.95 -9.69
CA ASP A 250 10.81 7.38 -11.09
C ASP A 250 11.09 8.88 -11.31
N GLY A 251 11.51 9.61 -10.26
CA GLY A 251 11.76 11.06 -10.31
C GLY A 251 12.65 11.52 -11.46
N PRO A 252 13.81 10.90 -11.72
CA PRO A 252 14.68 11.27 -12.84
C PRO A 252 14.01 11.18 -14.22
N ASN A 253 12.98 10.36 -14.35
CA ASN A 253 12.26 10.15 -15.61
C ASN A 253 11.08 11.13 -15.79
N LEU A 254 10.77 11.97 -14.79
CA LEU A 254 9.64 12.90 -14.84
C LEU A 254 9.94 14.20 -15.60
N GLY A 255 11.21 14.61 -15.68
CA GLY A 255 11.59 15.91 -16.23
C GLY A 255 10.79 17.04 -15.58
N CYS A 256 10.15 17.88 -16.41
CA CYS A 256 9.33 19.01 -15.94
C CYS A 256 8.06 18.60 -15.16
N LEU A 257 7.61 17.34 -15.24
CA LEU A 257 6.44 16.88 -14.49
C LEU A 257 6.70 16.87 -12.97
N SER A 258 7.96 16.72 -12.54
CA SER A 258 8.32 16.84 -11.11
C SER A 258 7.99 18.23 -10.57
N TRP A 259 8.13 19.27 -11.39
CA TRP A 259 7.80 20.63 -11.01
C TRP A 259 6.31 20.84 -10.79
N LYS A 260 5.44 20.20 -11.59
CA LYS A 260 3.98 20.24 -11.39
C LYS A 260 3.57 19.65 -10.03
N ILE A 261 4.21 18.55 -9.62
CA ILE A 261 4.05 18.02 -8.26
C ILE A 261 4.47 19.11 -7.26
N HIS A 262 5.66 19.68 -7.44
CA HIS A 262 6.18 20.68 -6.52
C HIS A 262 5.25 21.88 -6.33
N GLU A 263 4.77 22.47 -7.43
CA GLU A 263 3.89 23.63 -7.44
C GLU A 263 2.61 23.38 -6.64
N SER A 264 2.04 22.18 -6.72
CA SER A 264 0.82 21.79 -5.99
C SER A 264 1.06 21.53 -4.51
N LEU A 265 2.26 21.06 -4.12
CA LEU A 265 2.59 20.69 -2.75
C LEU A 265 3.20 21.85 -1.93
N GLN A 266 3.91 22.79 -2.57
CA GLN A 266 4.78 23.75 -1.89
C GLN A 266 4.04 24.52 -0.78
N GLN A 267 2.82 25.01 -1.05
CA GLN A 267 2.05 25.78 -0.08
C GLN A 267 1.69 24.95 1.16
N PHE A 268 1.33 23.69 0.96
CA PHE A 268 1.01 22.77 2.05
C PHE A 268 2.27 22.44 2.87
N VAL A 269 3.35 22.06 2.18
CA VAL A 269 4.62 21.67 2.81
C VAL A 269 5.17 22.82 3.65
N PHE A 270 5.35 24.01 3.09
CA PHE A 270 5.95 25.15 3.80
C PHE A 270 5.05 25.71 4.92
N ARG A 271 3.72 25.67 4.76
CA ARG A 271 2.79 26.05 5.83
C ARG A 271 2.93 25.17 7.07
N TYR A 272 3.02 23.85 6.87
CA TYR A 272 3.04 22.89 7.96
C TYR A 272 4.44 22.52 8.46
N TRP A 273 5.51 22.81 7.71
CA TRP A 273 6.87 22.46 8.11
C TRP A 273 7.23 22.99 9.50
N LEU A 274 7.09 24.30 9.71
CA LEU A 274 7.46 24.97 10.97
C LEU A 274 6.37 24.87 12.05
N THR A 275 5.12 24.67 11.66
CA THR A 275 3.96 24.71 12.58
C THR A 275 3.56 23.34 13.10
N SER A 276 3.91 22.27 12.38
CA SER A 276 3.59 20.90 12.78
C SER A 276 4.40 20.46 14.00
N HIS A 277 3.75 19.75 14.91
CA HIS A 277 4.42 19.06 16.02
C HIS A 277 4.74 17.60 15.68
N ASP A 278 4.30 17.12 14.51
CA ASP A 278 4.47 15.76 14.06
C ASP A 278 5.85 15.56 13.43
N ARG A 279 6.79 15.02 14.22
CA ARG A 279 8.16 14.74 13.76
C ARG A 279 8.21 13.86 12.52
N SER A 280 7.33 12.87 12.42
CA SER A 280 7.32 11.97 11.26
C SER A 280 6.83 12.64 9.99
N LEU A 281 5.95 13.64 10.10
CA LEU A 281 5.57 14.49 8.96
C LEU A 281 6.74 15.41 8.55
N LYS A 282 7.45 16.00 9.51
CA LYS A 282 8.65 16.80 9.23
C LYS A 282 9.76 15.98 8.57
N ASP A 283 9.96 14.73 8.98
CA ASP A 283 10.92 13.81 8.34
C ASP A 283 10.52 13.51 6.89
N ALA A 284 9.22 13.34 6.63
CA ALA A 284 8.69 13.16 5.28
C ALA A 284 8.88 14.41 4.42
N PHE A 285 8.67 15.62 4.97
CA PHE A 285 8.97 16.88 4.28
C PHE A 285 10.48 17.06 4.00
N THR A 286 11.33 16.68 4.95
CA THR A 286 12.79 16.72 4.78
C THR A 286 13.23 15.82 3.63
N THR A 287 12.69 14.60 3.58
CA THR A 287 12.95 13.66 2.48
C THR A 287 12.45 14.21 1.14
N TYR A 288 11.25 14.80 1.13
CA TYR A 288 10.66 15.43 -0.04
C TYR A 288 11.55 16.55 -0.59
N ALA A 289 12.00 17.48 0.26
CA ALA A 289 12.87 18.58 -0.14
C ALA A 289 14.18 18.08 -0.74
N ARG A 290 14.82 17.07 -0.12
CA ARG A 290 16.04 16.44 -0.67
C ARG A 290 15.81 15.86 -2.06
N LEU A 291 14.70 15.16 -2.27
CA LEU A 291 14.36 14.59 -3.57
C LEU A 291 14.16 15.68 -4.61
N GLN A 292 13.38 16.72 -4.31
CA GLN A 292 13.17 17.84 -5.24
C GLN A 292 14.46 18.55 -5.60
N LEU A 293 15.32 18.84 -4.62
CA LEU A 293 16.63 19.43 -4.86
C LEU A 293 17.50 18.57 -5.77
N ASN A 294 17.46 17.25 -5.63
CA ASN A 294 18.25 16.36 -6.50
C ASN A 294 17.70 16.27 -7.93
N LEU A 295 16.41 16.54 -8.12
CA LEU A 295 15.73 16.54 -9.42
C LEU A 295 15.86 17.89 -10.15
N GLU A 296 16.04 19.00 -9.43
CA GLU A 296 16.42 20.29 -9.99
C GLU A 296 17.86 20.21 -10.57
N ARG A 297 17.95 19.85 -11.85
CA ARG A 297 19.14 20.02 -12.68
C ARG A 297 18.82 21.04 -13.77
N ASP A 298 19.59 22.13 -13.81
CA ASP A 298 19.69 23.11 -14.92
C ASP A 298 18.38 23.75 -15.43
N ILE A 299 17.39 23.99 -14.57
CA ILE A 299 16.34 24.97 -14.91
C ILE A 299 16.89 26.33 -14.50
N GLY A 300 17.51 27.04 -15.46
CA GLY A 300 18.23 28.32 -15.27
C GLY A 300 17.34 29.51 -14.89
N GLY A 301 16.57 29.39 -13.81
CA GLY A 301 15.94 30.49 -13.11
C GLY A 301 16.35 30.42 -11.64
N GLU A 302 16.62 31.56 -11.03
CA GLU A 302 16.76 31.72 -9.57
C GLU A 302 15.65 30.92 -8.88
N SER A 303 16.01 29.78 -8.28
CA SER A 303 15.03 28.80 -7.85
C SER A 303 14.37 29.31 -6.58
N SER A 304 13.11 29.74 -6.70
CA SER A 304 12.27 30.15 -5.56
C SER A 304 12.12 29.04 -4.52
N LEU A 305 12.40 27.79 -4.90
CA LEU A 305 12.47 26.64 -4.00
C LEU A 305 13.69 26.73 -3.06
N MET A 306 14.87 27.07 -3.60
CA MET A 306 16.08 27.20 -2.80
C MET A 306 15.95 28.29 -1.74
N ASP A 307 15.42 29.46 -2.11
CA ASP A 307 15.22 30.56 -1.16
C ASP A 307 14.23 30.19 -0.04
N GLN A 308 13.12 29.53 -0.40
CA GLN A 308 12.14 29.04 0.58
C GLN A 308 12.74 27.97 1.50
N LEU A 309 13.56 27.07 0.97
CA LEU A 309 14.22 26.02 1.77
C LEU A 309 15.28 26.59 2.71
N VAL A 310 16.07 27.58 2.27
CA VAL A 310 17.05 28.26 3.14
C VAL A 310 16.33 28.87 4.35
N ASP A 311 15.25 29.62 4.14
CA ASP A 311 14.50 30.25 5.24
C ASP A 311 13.93 29.22 6.23
N VAL A 312 13.31 28.15 5.73
CA VAL A 312 12.68 27.12 6.57
C VAL A 312 13.73 26.29 7.32
N VAL A 313 14.83 25.89 6.65
CA VAL A 313 15.88 25.09 7.29
C VAL A 313 16.62 25.90 8.36
N CYS A 314 16.94 27.17 8.10
CA CYS A 314 17.54 28.05 9.10
C CYS A 314 16.64 28.17 10.34
N LYS A 315 15.33 28.42 10.16
CA LYS A 315 14.37 28.52 11.26
C LYS A 315 14.23 27.22 12.07
N GLU A 316 14.23 26.04 11.42
CA GLU A 316 14.22 24.75 12.14
C GLU A 316 15.51 24.50 12.92
N LEU A 317 16.67 24.77 12.33
CA LEU A 317 17.96 24.62 12.99
C LEU A 317 18.09 25.54 14.21
N ASP A 318 17.59 26.78 14.11
CA ASP A 318 17.53 27.71 15.23
C ASP A 318 16.59 27.22 16.34
N GLN A 319 15.43 26.66 16.02
CA GLN A 319 14.53 26.08 17.02
C GLN A 319 15.16 24.88 17.76
N ILE A 320 15.95 24.05 17.06
CA ILE A 320 16.66 22.90 17.65
C ILE A 320 17.82 23.37 18.53
N SER A 321 18.53 24.44 18.14
CA SER A 321 19.60 25.02 18.95
C SER A 321 19.06 25.68 20.23
N MET A 322 17.92 26.38 20.14
CA MET A 322 17.27 26.99 21.30
C MET A 322 16.72 25.94 22.28
N SER A 323 16.10 24.87 21.79
CA SER A 323 15.56 23.78 22.63
C SER A 323 16.64 22.92 23.30
N SER A 324 17.82 22.81 22.69
CA SER A 324 18.99 22.17 23.31
C SER A 324 19.74 23.08 24.31
N SER A 325 19.64 24.41 24.16
CA SER A 325 20.23 25.39 25.09
C SER A 325 19.44 25.58 26.41
N GLY A 326 18.23 25.02 26.50
CA GLY A 326 17.28 25.25 27.59
C GLY A 326 17.48 24.44 28.88
N ASN A 327 18.67 23.89 29.16
CA ASN A 327 18.94 23.24 30.44
C ASN A 327 20.39 23.43 30.93
N PRO A 328 20.65 24.42 31.80
CA PRO A 328 21.87 24.45 32.59
C PRO A 328 21.63 24.02 34.05
N ARG A 329 22.44 23.05 34.52
CA ARG A 329 22.72 22.62 35.93
C ARG A 329 21.71 21.70 36.61
N ASN A 330 22.03 20.58 37.28
CA ASN A 330 23.23 19.84 37.76
C ASN A 330 22.82 18.33 37.77
N GLU A 331 23.63 17.27 37.76
CA GLU A 331 24.86 16.95 38.48
C GLU A 331 25.49 15.66 37.89
N VAL A 332 26.81 15.55 38.08
CA VAL A 332 27.83 14.57 37.65
C VAL A 332 27.44 13.07 37.64
N VAL A 333 27.87 12.31 36.60
CA VAL A 333 28.81 11.13 36.66
C VAL A 333 28.81 10.31 35.34
N LYS A 334 30.04 10.12 34.80
CA LYS A 334 30.57 9.09 33.87
C LYS A 334 30.08 9.01 32.40
N ASP A 335 30.97 9.49 31.53
CA ASP A 335 31.62 8.76 30.42
C ASP A 335 30.81 7.62 29.76
N ASP A 336 30.19 7.91 28.61
CA ASP A 336 30.30 7.12 27.37
C ASP A 336 29.47 7.74 26.22
N LYS A 337 30.12 7.84 25.05
CA LYS A 337 29.59 8.13 23.69
C LYS A 337 29.20 9.59 23.36
N VAL A 338 30.03 10.17 22.48
CA VAL A 338 29.70 11.28 21.57
C VAL A 338 28.28 11.09 21.03
N GLY A 339 27.44 12.10 21.27
CA GLY A 339 25.99 12.04 21.11
C GLY A 339 25.56 11.53 19.74
N SER A 340 24.88 10.38 19.73
CA SER A 340 24.15 9.93 18.55
C SER A 340 23.02 10.94 18.29
N LEU A 341 23.17 11.77 17.26
CA LEU A 341 22.06 12.55 16.71
C LEU A 341 20.90 11.58 16.43
N SER A 342 19.69 11.91 16.88
CA SER A 342 18.48 11.18 16.47
C SER A 342 18.40 11.21 14.93
N GLY A 343 17.97 10.12 14.28
CA GLY A 343 17.93 10.02 12.82
C GLY A 343 17.20 11.17 12.10
N ALA A 344 16.21 11.78 12.77
CA ALA A 344 15.52 13.00 12.30
C ALA A 344 16.45 14.23 12.22
N HIS A 345 17.33 14.41 13.21
CA HIS A 345 18.33 15.47 13.21
C HIS A 345 19.41 15.24 12.14
N CYS A 346 19.79 13.98 11.88
CA CYS A 346 20.70 13.66 10.78
C CYS A 346 20.10 14.05 9.42
N ASN A 347 18.82 13.73 9.17
CA ASN A 347 18.16 14.05 7.91
C ASN A 347 18.05 15.57 7.66
N LEU A 348 17.75 16.35 8.70
CA LEU A 348 17.68 17.81 8.60
C LEU A 348 19.06 18.44 8.36
N VAL A 349 20.10 17.96 9.06
CA VAL A 349 21.48 18.43 8.86
C VAL A 349 21.97 18.10 7.46
N GLU A 350 21.67 16.90 6.95
CA GLU A 350 21.97 16.52 5.55
C GLU A 350 21.23 17.41 4.54
N LEU A 351 19.96 17.73 4.79
CA LEU A 351 19.22 18.69 3.96
C LEU A 351 19.86 20.08 4.02
N GLY A 352 20.21 20.57 5.22
CA GLY A 352 20.89 21.85 5.38
C GLY A 352 22.22 21.91 4.63
N ALA A 353 23.04 20.87 4.74
CA ALA A 353 24.29 20.77 3.99
C ALA A 353 24.05 20.84 2.46
N LEU A 354 23.03 20.13 1.96
CA LEU A 354 22.68 20.15 0.53
C LEU A 354 22.18 21.52 0.07
N VAL A 355 21.32 22.16 0.85
CA VAL A 355 20.79 23.51 0.57
C VAL A 355 21.91 24.53 0.56
N PHE A 356 22.79 24.56 1.57
CA PHE A 356 23.89 25.51 1.60
C PHE A 356 24.91 25.26 0.50
N TYR A 357 25.22 24.00 0.18
CA TYR A 357 26.12 23.66 -0.93
C TYR A 357 25.57 24.14 -2.28
N LYS A 358 24.28 23.92 -2.55
CA LYS A 358 23.65 24.33 -3.81
C LYS A 358 23.31 25.83 -3.88
N GLY A 359 23.17 26.52 -2.74
CA GLY A 359 22.89 27.95 -2.72
C GLY A 359 24.15 28.82 -2.77
N TRP A 360 25.33 28.24 -2.57
CA TRP A 360 26.63 28.91 -2.66
C TRP A 360 27.37 28.69 -3.99
N LEU A 361 26.93 27.72 -4.79
CA LEU A 361 27.36 27.50 -6.18
C LEU A 361 26.38 28.19 -7.13
#